data_AF-A0A397W267-F1
#
_entry.id   AF-A0A397W267-F1
#
_cell.length_a   1.000
_cell.length_b   1.000
_cell.length_c   1.000
_cell.angle_alpha   90.00
_cell.angle_beta   90.00
_cell.angle_gamma   90.00
#
_symmetry.space_group_name_H-M   'P 1'
#
loop_
_entity.id
_entity.type
_entity.pdbx_description
1 polymer ?
#
loop_
_entity_poly.entity_id
_entity_poly.type
_entity_poly.pdbx_seq_one_letter_code
_entity_poly.pdbx_strand_id
1 'polypeptide(L)'
;MITEASPPPSLNLEFSEDTLMYLADLKPTKPELSDLPGLPVQDIPVTVPMTYGIDIGHPSQDPVDQLADRFESTLYVGPASLLTSEDDDEQIIPQDDLYDLSSVDAQLKILPNQEIAESLIDVYYQTMYRHYPHLKKKVVLDCYRQLSRPQHFLLLNSIFFAASPFFPNPNKELSDRGTYYQRALALLQLHCLKTPHVLTVISLFILGLHVRMTGTVWILNGIVSKMIYELGLHRKVKNNQISEEVKELRDMAFWGFFASETWVSACYGRPSAIDESTCDVDLLPIPPDQIPDEETRLHIAWILHINLLRIFAQVRKYLHGWSKIAGSNREENQFRFLDATLGRWFYTLPHWLKFEEMAQDPRGSLLGAIGGDLEILL
;
A
#
# COMPACT_ATOMS: atom_id res chain seq x y z
N MET A 1 7.07 -31.69 -45.98
CA MET A 1 8.17 -31.78 -45.01
C MET A 1 7.79 -30.89 -43.84
N ILE A 2 7.27 -31.50 -42.78
CA ILE A 2 6.92 -30.83 -41.52
C ILE A 2 8.08 -31.18 -40.58
N THR A 3 8.81 -30.18 -40.12
CA THR A 3 9.91 -30.35 -39.15
C THR A 3 9.31 -30.34 -37.74
N GLU A 4 9.35 -31.49 -37.06
CA GLU A 4 9.02 -31.63 -35.64
C GLU A 4 10.05 -30.87 -34.79
N ALA A 5 9.58 -29.94 -33.95
CA ALA A 5 10.41 -29.29 -32.94
C ALA A 5 10.47 -30.16 -31.67
N SER A 6 11.68 -30.44 -31.18
CA SER A 6 11.93 -31.20 -29.96
C SER A 6 11.40 -30.48 -28.70
N PRO A 7 10.97 -31.21 -27.65
CA PRO A 7 10.51 -30.60 -26.41
C PRO A 7 11.68 -29.97 -25.63
N PRO A 8 11.43 -28.94 -24.79
CA PRO A 8 12.48 -28.31 -24.00
C PRO A 8 13.00 -29.26 -22.91
N PRO A 9 14.29 -29.12 -22.51
CA PRO A 9 14.88 -29.99 -21.51
C PRO A 9 14.22 -29.79 -20.14
N SER A 10 13.81 -30.90 -19.53
CA SER A 10 13.37 -30.94 -18.13
C SER A 10 14.50 -30.46 -17.22
N LEU A 11 14.21 -29.48 -16.35
CA LEU A 11 15.07 -29.07 -15.24
C LEU A 11 15.19 -30.22 -14.24
N ASN A 12 16.08 -31.17 -14.51
CA ASN A 12 16.60 -32.06 -13.49
C ASN A 12 17.61 -31.26 -12.65
N LEU A 13 17.11 -30.64 -11.57
CA LEU A 13 17.95 -30.15 -10.50
C LEU A 13 18.48 -31.36 -9.74
N GLU A 14 19.67 -31.84 -10.10
CA GLU A 14 20.45 -32.73 -9.25
C GLU A 14 20.86 -31.94 -7.99
N PHE A 15 20.17 -32.19 -6.88
CA PHE A 15 20.53 -31.64 -5.58
C PHE A 15 21.85 -32.26 -5.09
N SER A 16 22.72 -31.46 -4.47
CA SER A 16 23.95 -31.99 -3.84
C SER A 16 23.62 -33.00 -2.73
N GLU A 17 24.51 -33.96 -2.48
CA GLU A 17 24.33 -34.96 -1.40
C GLU A 17 24.06 -34.33 -0.03
N ASP A 18 24.66 -33.17 0.25
CA ASP A 18 24.43 -32.38 1.46
C ASP A 18 22.98 -31.86 1.57
N THR A 19 22.36 -31.52 0.43
CA THR A 19 20.97 -31.06 0.38
C THR A 19 19.99 -32.23 0.57
N LEU A 20 20.34 -33.42 0.06
CA LEU A 20 19.54 -34.65 0.27
C LEU A 20 19.63 -35.14 1.73
N MET A 21 20.79 -34.99 2.37
CA MET A 21 20.97 -35.26 3.81
C MET A 21 20.09 -34.34 4.67
N TYR A 22 20.06 -33.03 4.37
CA TYR A 22 19.25 -32.06 5.12
C TYR A 22 17.74 -32.31 4.97
N LEU A 23 17.30 -32.80 3.81
CA LEU A 23 15.90 -33.17 3.56
C LEU A 23 15.51 -34.51 4.20
N ALA A 24 16.46 -35.42 4.43
CA ALA A 24 16.23 -36.68 5.13
C ALA A 24 15.96 -36.47 6.64
N ASP A 25 16.56 -35.42 7.23
CA ASP A 25 16.36 -35.03 8.64
C ASP A 25 15.02 -34.32 8.90
N LEU A 26 14.30 -33.90 7.85
CA LEU A 26 13.02 -33.17 7.96
C LEU A 26 11.77 -34.06 7.85
N LYS A 27 11.87 -35.37 8.12
CA LYS A 27 10.67 -36.21 8.23
C LYS A 27 9.81 -35.77 9.43
N PRO A 28 8.52 -35.49 9.26
CA PRO A 28 7.64 -35.19 10.38
C PRO A 28 7.48 -36.46 11.24
N THR A 29 8.03 -36.44 12.45
CA THR A 29 7.74 -37.43 13.49
C THR A 29 6.29 -37.22 13.93
N LYS A 30 5.40 -38.10 13.44
CA LYS A 30 4.04 -38.23 13.95
C LYS A 30 4.14 -38.73 15.39
N PRO A 31 3.63 -38.02 16.41
CA PRO A 31 3.66 -38.56 17.77
C PRO A 31 2.73 -39.76 17.84
N GLU A 32 3.25 -40.91 18.29
CA GLU A 32 2.46 -42.10 18.61
C GLU A 32 1.60 -41.80 19.84
N LEU A 33 0.30 -42.09 19.72
CA LEU A 33 -0.74 -41.76 20.70
C LEU A 33 -0.79 -42.80 21.84
N SER A 34 0.35 -43.16 22.45
CA SER A 34 0.40 -44.20 23.50
C SER A 34 1.07 -43.81 24.82
N ASP A 35 1.73 -42.65 24.93
CA ASP A 35 2.54 -42.33 26.12
C ASP A 35 2.15 -41.02 26.84
N LEU A 36 0.89 -40.87 27.24
CA LEU A 36 0.48 -39.86 28.23
C LEU A 36 -0.27 -40.49 29.41
N PRO A 37 0.13 -40.21 30.67
CA PRO A 37 -0.51 -40.76 31.86
C PRO A 37 -1.91 -40.16 32.07
N GLY A 38 -2.87 -41.01 32.42
CA GLY A 38 -4.29 -40.70 32.50
C GLY A 38 -4.66 -39.63 33.54
N LEU A 39 -5.38 -38.61 33.08
CA LEU A 39 -6.15 -37.67 33.90
C LEU A 39 -7.64 -38.06 33.86
N PRO A 40 -8.41 -37.81 34.95
CA PRO A 40 -9.74 -38.39 35.12
C PRO A 40 -10.76 -37.77 34.18
N VAL A 41 -11.61 -38.63 33.62
CA VAL A 41 -12.74 -38.30 32.75
C VAL A 41 -13.83 -37.61 33.57
N GLN A 42 -14.16 -36.35 33.24
CA GLN A 42 -15.41 -35.70 33.64
C GLN A 42 -16.33 -35.65 32.42
N ASP A 43 -17.53 -36.22 32.57
CA ASP A 43 -18.58 -36.29 31.55
C ASP A 43 -19.09 -34.89 31.17
N ILE A 44 -18.95 -34.53 29.89
CA ILE A 44 -19.58 -33.35 29.29
C ILE A 44 -20.81 -33.83 28.48
N PRO A 45 -22.03 -33.32 28.71
CA PRO A 45 -23.22 -33.78 28.01
C PRO A 45 -23.23 -33.32 26.55
N VAL A 46 -23.44 -34.28 25.65
CA VAL A 46 -23.67 -34.09 24.22
C VAL A 46 -24.97 -33.33 23.99
N THR A 47 -24.90 -32.11 23.44
CA THR A 47 -26.09 -31.35 23.02
C THR A 47 -26.19 -31.31 21.49
N VAL A 48 -27.15 -32.13 21.01
CA VAL A 48 -28.06 -32.07 19.85
C VAL A 48 -27.68 -31.21 18.62
N PRO A 49 -27.76 -31.76 17.39
CA PRO A 49 -27.55 -31.01 16.15
C PRO A 49 -28.75 -30.08 15.87
N MET A 50 -28.50 -28.77 15.65
CA MET A 50 -29.52 -27.83 15.19
C MET A 50 -29.76 -27.99 13.68
N THR A 51 -30.88 -28.61 13.33
CA THR A 51 -31.48 -28.59 11.99
C THR A 51 -32.19 -27.25 11.77
N TYR A 52 -31.79 -26.49 10.74
CA TYR A 52 -32.55 -25.33 10.27
C TYR A 52 -33.78 -25.81 9.49
N GLY A 53 -34.96 -25.70 10.08
CA GLY A 53 -36.24 -25.82 9.39
C GLY A 53 -36.54 -24.53 8.64
N ILE A 54 -36.80 -24.64 7.33
CA ILE A 54 -37.25 -23.54 6.48
C ILE A 54 -38.76 -23.39 6.72
N ASP A 55 -39.17 -22.30 7.37
CA ASP A 55 -40.57 -21.88 7.42
C ASP A 55 -40.80 -20.81 6.34
N ILE A 56 -41.72 -21.09 5.41
CA ILE A 56 -41.97 -20.27 4.21
C ILE A 56 -43.08 -19.28 4.53
N GLY A 57 -42.72 -18.05 4.89
CA GLY A 57 -43.60 -16.88 5.02
C GLY A 57 -43.01 -15.67 4.27
N HIS A 58 -43.85 -15.01 3.46
CA HIS A 58 -43.49 -13.96 2.50
C HIS A 58 -43.33 -12.55 3.16
N PRO A 59 -42.89 -11.52 2.39
CA PRO A 59 -41.58 -10.89 2.45
C PRO A 59 -41.51 -9.68 3.41
N SER A 60 -40.53 -9.67 4.31
CA SER A 60 -40.12 -8.44 5.01
C SER A 60 -38.60 -8.41 5.04
N GLN A 61 -38.02 -7.51 4.24
CA GLN A 61 -36.63 -7.02 4.22
C GLN A 61 -35.56 -8.05 4.59
N ASP A 62 -34.78 -8.47 3.59
CA ASP A 62 -33.72 -9.47 3.74
C ASP A 62 -32.82 -9.17 4.96
N PRO A 63 -32.66 -10.12 5.90
CA PRO A 63 -31.80 -9.94 7.07
C PRO A 63 -30.32 -9.74 6.68
N VAL A 64 -29.95 -10.06 5.43
CA VAL A 64 -28.63 -9.80 4.86
C VAL A 64 -28.36 -8.30 4.69
N ASP A 65 -29.38 -7.50 4.31
CA ASP A 65 -29.24 -6.05 4.13
C ASP A 65 -29.10 -5.35 5.49
N GLN A 66 -29.85 -5.80 6.51
CA GLN A 66 -29.69 -5.30 7.88
C GLN A 66 -28.34 -5.67 8.50
N LEU A 67 -27.79 -6.82 8.14
CA LEU A 67 -26.43 -7.20 8.54
C LEU A 67 -25.38 -6.38 7.79
N ALA A 68 -25.57 -6.10 6.49
CA ALA A 68 -24.69 -5.25 5.71
C ALA A 68 -24.63 -3.82 6.26
N ASP A 69 -25.78 -3.23 6.61
CA ASP A 69 -25.86 -1.92 7.26
C ASP A 69 -25.16 -1.92 8.64
N ARG A 70 -25.26 -3.01 9.41
CA ARG A 70 -24.55 -3.17 10.69
C ARG A 70 -23.03 -3.28 10.53
N PHE A 71 -22.54 -3.85 9.43
CA PHE A 71 -21.11 -3.89 9.11
C PHE A 71 -20.61 -2.57 8.50
N GLU A 72 -21.46 -1.85 7.77
CA GLU A 72 -21.18 -0.48 7.29
C GLU A 72 -21.13 0.55 8.44
N SER A 73 -21.76 0.24 9.59
CA SER A 73 -21.72 1.02 10.84
C SER A 73 -20.37 0.91 11.59
N THR A 74 -19.36 0.21 11.05
CA THR A 74 -18.01 0.14 11.63
C THR A 74 -17.17 1.39 11.31
N LEU A 75 -17.81 2.56 11.34
CA LEU A 75 -17.20 3.83 10.99
C LEU A 75 -16.09 4.18 11.99
N TYR A 76 -14.89 4.19 11.46
CA TYR A 76 -13.69 4.55 12.16
C TYR A 76 -13.58 6.09 12.29
N VAL A 77 -13.21 6.59 13.48
CA VAL A 77 -13.13 8.02 13.81
C VAL A 77 -11.79 8.32 14.52
N GLY A 78 -10.71 8.59 13.77
CA GLY A 78 -9.46 9.10 14.37
C GLY A 78 -8.14 8.72 13.68
N PRO A 79 -6.97 8.94 14.30
CA PRO A 79 -5.67 8.54 13.75
C PRO A 79 -5.26 7.06 13.99
N ALA A 80 -6.05 6.27 14.74
CA ALA A 80 -5.91 4.80 14.80
C ALA A 80 -7.20 3.99 15.06
N SER A 81 -7.07 2.67 14.88
CA SER A 81 -8.07 1.58 14.66
C SER A 81 -9.38 1.57 15.46
N LEU A 82 -10.33 0.82 14.88
CA LEU A 82 -11.74 0.55 15.18
C LEU A 82 -12.03 -0.07 16.57
N LEU A 83 -13.11 0.39 17.25
CA LEU A 83 -13.90 -0.43 18.19
C LEU A 83 -15.40 -0.13 18.09
N THR A 84 -16.19 -1.21 18.22
CA THR A 84 -17.66 -1.26 18.27
C THR A 84 -18.19 -0.82 19.63
N SER A 85 -19.26 -0.03 19.67
CA SER A 85 -20.23 -0.05 20.77
C SER A 85 -21.60 -0.46 20.22
N GLU A 86 -22.33 -1.28 20.98
CA GLU A 86 -23.69 -1.73 20.67
C GLU A 86 -24.73 -0.59 20.81
N ASP A 87 -24.30 0.57 21.29
CA ASP A 87 -25.07 1.79 21.42
C ASP A 87 -24.60 2.82 20.38
N ASP A 88 -25.55 3.50 19.73
CA ASP A 88 -25.42 4.48 18.61
C ASP A 88 -24.46 5.67 18.86
N ASP A 89 -23.70 5.67 19.96
CA ASP A 89 -22.71 6.69 20.30
C ASP A 89 -21.30 6.19 19.95
N GLU A 90 -20.84 6.52 18.73
CA GLU A 90 -19.45 6.30 18.27
C GLU A 90 -18.45 6.98 19.22
N GLN A 91 -17.82 6.22 20.13
CA GLN A 91 -16.74 6.75 20.99
C GLN A 91 -15.38 6.66 20.31
N ILE A 92 -14.80 7.83 20.01
CA ILE A 92 -13.40 7.98 19.59
C ILE A 92 -12.50 7.51 20.73
N ILE A 93 -11.63 6.52 20.52
CA ILE A 93 -10.57 6.18 21.48
C ILE A 93 -9.41 7.16 21.25
N PRO A 94 -9.14 8.09 22.17
CA PRO A 94 -8.00 8.98 22.05
C PRO A 94 -6.74 8.14 22.25
N GLN A 95 -5.90 8.09 21.21
CA GLN A 95 -4.65 7.35 21.26
C GLN A 95 -3.50 8.14 21.93
N ASP A 96 -3.79 9.34 22.44
CA ASP A 96 -2.80 10.24 23.02
C ASP A 96 -2.06 9.61 24.23
N ASP A 97 -2.65 8.61 24.90
CA ASP A 97 -2.05 7.93 26.06
C ASP A 97 -1.23 6.67 25.73
N LEU A 98 -1.09 6.28 24.45
CA LEU A 98 -0.36 5.06 24.04
C LEU A 98 1.09 5.31 23.60
N TYR A 99 1.52 6.57 23.50
CA TYR A 99 2.79 6.94 22.86
C TYR A 99 3.76 7.60 23.84
N ASP A 100 4.50 6.78 24.59
CA ASP A 100 5.55 7.28 25.46
C ASP A 100 6.92 7.32 24.74
N LEU A 101 7.40 8.54 24.43
CA LEU A 101 8.75 8.78 23.90
C LEU A 101 9.87 8.39 24.88
N SER A 102 9.56 8.21 26.17
CA SER A 102 10.52 7.73 27.16
C SER A 102 11.01 6.32 26.81
N SER A 103 10.14 5.50 26.19
CA SER A 103 10.46 4.15 25.74
C SER A 103 11.34 4.11 24.48
N VAL A 104 11.43 5.23 23.75
CA VAL A 104 12.19 5.32 22.49
C VAL A 104 13.65 5.64 22.78
N ASP A 105 14.55 4.79 22.29
CA ASP A 105 15.99 4.97 22.43
C ASP A 105 16.47 6.34 21.93
N ALA A 106 17.38 6.97 22.67
CA ALA A 106 17.91 8.29 22.33
C ALA A 106 18.50 8.35 20.92
N GLN A 107 19.13 7.26 20.47
CA GLN A 107 19.76 7.18 19.13
C GLN A 107 18.75 7.25 17.97
N LEU A 108 17.50 6.81 18.21
CA LEU A 108 16.43 6.84 17.21
C LEU A 108 15.77 8.21 17.10
N LYS A 109 15.94 9.05 18.14
CA LYS A 109 15.45 10.43 18.20
C LYS A 109 16.43 11.45 17.59
N ILE A 110 17.63 11.02 17.20
CA ILE A 110 18.64 11.91 16.61
C ILE A 110 18.19 12.32 15.20
N LEU A 111 18.07 13.64 15.00
CA LEU A 111 17.82 14.29 13.72
C LEU A 111 19.07 15.10 13.30
N PRO A 112 19.27 15.38 12.01
CA PRO A 112 20.35 16.25 11.57
C PRO A 112 20.14 17.69 12.08
N ASN A 113 21.19 18.52 11.96
CA ASN A 113 21.11 19.95 12.28
C ASN A 113 19.92 20.60 11.58
N GLN A 114 19.32 21.61 12.21
CA GLN A 114 18.09 22.25 11.72
C GLN A 114 18.19 22.69 10.26
N GLU A 115 19.28 23.36 9.87
CA GLU A 115 19.51 23.81 8.49
C GLU A 115 19.52 22.63 7.49
N ILE A 116 20.14 21.51 7.87
CA ILE A 116 20.20 20.31 7.04
C ILE A 116 18.83 19.63 6.97
N ALA A 117 18.13 19.54 8.10
CA ALA A 117 16.79 18.94 8.17
C ALA A 117 15.79 19.70 7.30
N GLU A 118 15.75 21.02 7.42
CA GLU A 118 14.88 21.89 6.63
C GLU A 118 15.22 21.81 5.13
N SER A 119 16.52 21.84 4.79
CA SER A 119 16.96 21.71 3.41
C SER A 119 16.65 20.33 2.80
N LEU A 120 16.76 19.24 3.58
CA LEU A 120 16.35 17.90 3.12
C LEU A 120 14.83 17.81 2.88
N ILE A 121 14.03 18.46 3.72
CA ILE A 121 12.57 18.57 3.51
C ILE A 121 12.32 19.34 2.21
N ASP A 122 12.99 20.47 1.98
CA ASP A 122 12.84 21.24 0.76
C ASP A 122 13.22 20.45 -0.49
N VAL A 123 14.36 19.75 -0.46
CA VAL A 123 14.80 18.87 -1.55
C VAL A 123 13.77 17.78 -1.83
N TYR A 124 13.21 17.14 -0.80
CA TYR A 124 12.14 16.14 -0.97
C TYR A 124 10.93 16.70 -1.72
N TYR A 125 10.49 17.91 -1.39
CA TYR A 125 9.33 18.54 -2.03
C TYR A 125 9.64 19.05 -3.45
N GLN A 126 10.90 19.39 -3.74
CA GLN A 126 11.33 19.81 -5.08
C GLN A 126 11.49 18.63 -6.04
N THR A 127 11.89 17.46 -5.55
CA THR A 127 12.18 16.28 -6.39
C THR A 127 11.05 15.25 -6.36
N MET A 128 10.68 14.76 -5.17
CA MET A 128 9.84 13.57 -5.02
C MET A 128 8.35 13.87 -5.03
N TYR A 129 7.95 14.92 -4.32
CA TYR A 129 6.54 15.30 -4.19
C TYR A 129 5.87 15.54 -5.56
N ARG A 130 6.64 16.02 -6.54
CA ARG A 130 6.17 16.24 -7.91
C ARG A 130 5.68 14.97 -8.61
N HIS A 131 6.27 13.83 -8.28
CA HIS A 131 5.91 12.53 -8.85
C HIS A 131 4.83 11.82 -8.03
N TYR A 132 4.80 12.05 -6.71
CA TYR A 132 3.88 11.42 -5.78
C TYR A 132 3.41 12.43 -4.72
N PRO A 133 2.38 13.26 -4.97
CA PRO A 133 1.90 14.26 -4.01
C PRO A 133 0.97 13.64 -2.96
N HIS A 134 1.52 12.73 -2.15
CA HIS A 134 0.78 11.94 -1.15
C HIS A 134 0.83 12.52 0.28
N LEU A 135 1.59 13.60 0.49
CA LEU A 135 1.76 14.20 1.82
C LEU A 135 2.04 15.71 1.72
N LYS A 136 1.13 16.52 2.27
CA LYS A 136 1.28 17.98 2.32
C LYS A 136 2.49 18.41 3.17
N LYS A 137 3.22 19.42 2.69
CA LYS A 137 4.38 19.97 3.39
C LYS A 137 4.07 20.50 4.78
N LYS A 138 2.89 21.11 4.97
CA LYS A 138 2.40 21.58 6.28
C LYS A 138 2.44 20.46 7.33
N VAL A 139 1.94 19.27 6.98
CA VAL A 139 1.90 18.11 7.89
C VAL A 139 3.31 17.69 8.32
N VAL A 140 4.27 17.65 7.41
CA VAL A 140 5.67 17.32 7.71
C VAL A 140 6.30 18.36 8.64
N LEU A 141 6.08 19.64 8.37
CA LEU A 141 6.61 20.73 9.20
C LEU A 141 6.00 20.71 10.61
N ASP A 142 4.72 20.39 10.73
CA ASP A 142 4.07 20.27 12.04
C ASP A 142 4.58 19.04 12.81
N CYS A 143 4.82 17.91 12.13
CA CYS A 143 5.50 16.75 12.72
C CYS A 143 6.91 17.11 13.22
N TYR A 144 7.66 17.89 12.43
CA TYR A 144 9.01 18.34 12.75
C TYR A 144 9.06 19.31 13.94
N ARG A 145 8.02 20.13 14.13
CA ARG A 145 7.92 21.04 15.28
C ARG A 145 7.49 20.32 16.55
N GLN A 146 6.59 19.35 16.44
CA GLN A 146 6.01 18.67 17.60
C GLN A 146 6.91 17.56 18.15
N LEU A 147 7.48 16.71 17.28
CA LEU A 147 8.34 15.58 17.64
C LEU A 147 7.84 14.73 18.83
N SER A 148 6.53 14.60 18.99
CA SER A 148 5.88 14.03 20.17
C SER A 148 5.65 12.52 20.12
N ARG A 149 5.84 11.88 18.96
CA ARG A 149 5.53 10.46 18.75
C ARG A 149 6.57 9.76 17.87
N PRO A 150 6.80 8.45 18.03
CA PRO A 150 7.77 7.70 17.23
C PRO A 150 7.50 7.81 15.72
N GLN A 151 6.23 7.95 15.31
CA GLN A 151 5.85 8.11 13.91
C GLN A 151 6.35 9.41 13.29
N HIS A 152 6.53 10.49 14.07
CA HIS A 152 7.14 11.73 13.56
C HIS A 152 8.60 11.47 13.16
N PHE A 153 9.35 10.78 14.02
CA PHE A 153 10.74 10.41 13.72
C PHE A 153 10.82 9.42 12.56
N LEU A 154 9.89 8.46 12.48
CA LEU A 154 9.83 7.50 11.38
C LEU A 154 9.62 8.22 10.04
N LEU A 155 8.67 9.15 10.00
CA LEU A 155 8.37 9.94 8.82
C LEU A 155 9.56 10.78 8.38
N LEU A 156 10.18 11.52 9.31
CA LEU A 156 11.32 12.37 9.01
C LEU A 156 12.51 11.58 8.50
N ASN A 157 12.87 10.45 9.15
CA ASN A 157 13.94 9.59 8.66
C ASN A 157 13.62 9.00 7.27
N SER A 158 12.36 8.69 6.99
CA SER A 158 11.93 8.22 5.66
C SER A 158 12.09 9.30 4.58
N ILE A 159 11.69 10.54 4.89
CA ILE A 159 11.87 11.70 4.01
C ILE A 159 13.35 12.01 3.79
N PHE A 160 14.16 12.00 4.86
CA PHE A 160 15.59 12.25 4.75
C PHE A 160 16.30 11.16 3.94
N PHE A 161 15.93 9.89 4.12
CA PHE A 161 16.42 8.79 3.31
C PHE A 161 16.11 8.98 1.81
N ALA A 162 14.88 9.42 1.50
CA ALA A 162 14.42 9.69 0.14
C ALA A 162 15.14 10.90 -0.50
N ALA A 163 15.35 11.97 0.28
CA ALA A 163 15.96 13.22 -0.18
C ALA A 163 17.49 13.16 -0.30
N SER A 164 18.14 12.34 0.54
CA SER A 164 19.61 12.26 0.64
C SER A 164 20.34 12.11 -0.70
N PRO A 165 19.89 11.28 -1.68
CA PRO A 165 20.56 11.16 -2.97
C PRO A 165 20.59 12.44 -3.81
N PHE A 166 19.63 13.34 -3.59
CA PHE A 166 19.46 14.58 -4.34
C PHE A 166 20.04 15.80 -3.60
N PHE A 167 20.48 15.60 -2.37
CA PHE A 167 21.03 16.67 -1.55
C PHE A 167 22.40 17.12 -2.09
N PRO A 168 22.59 18.41 -2.42
CA PRO A 168 23.82 18.91 -3.01
C PRO A 168 24.92 19.06 -1.94
N ASN A 169 25.54 17.96 -1.54
CA ASN A 169 26.70 17.98 -0.66
C ASN A 169 27.97 17.52 -1.40
N PRO A 170 29.02 18.37 -1.50
CA PRO A 170 30.29 18.00 -2.13
C PRO A 170 31.03 16.87 -1.40
N ASN A 171 30.75 16.63 -0.11
CA ASN A 171 31.32 15.52 0.66
C ASN A 171 30.33 14.35 0.70
N LYS A 172 30.22 13.61 -0.41
CA LYS A 172 29.43 12.37 -0.55
C LYS A 172 29.78 11.25 0.46
N GLU A 173 30.85 11.42 1.23
CA GLU A 173 31.39 10.40 2.16
C GLU A 173 30.69 10.36 3.54
N LEU A 174 29.92 11.39 3.92
CA LEU A 174 29.02 11.33 5.08
C LEU A 174 27.63 10.83 4.61
N SER A 175 27.57 9.55 4.21
CA SER A 175 26.33 8.92 3.78
C SER A 175 25.39 8.65 4.96
N ASP A 176 24.79 9.71 5.51
CA ASP A 176 23.72 9.63 6.52
C ASP A 176 22.47 8.90 6.00
N ARG A 177 22.36 8.71 4.68
CA ARG A 177 21.28 7.93 4.04
C ARG A 177 21.11 6.55 4.68
N GLY A 178 22.21 5.83 4.91
CA GLY A 178 22.18 4.52 5.55
C GLY A 178 21.67 4.60 6.99
N THR A 179 22.08 5.63 7.72
CA THR A 179 21.64 5.89 9.10
C THR A 179 20.15 6.23 9.16
N TYR A 180 19.63 7.08 8.28
CA TYR A 180 18.21 7.39 8.23
C TYR A 180 17.37 6.13 7.94
N TYR A 181 17.82 5.29 6.99
CA TYR A 181 17.17 4.03 6.69
C TYR A 181 17.15 3.07 7.90
N GLN A 182 18.30 2.89 8.56
CA GLN A 182 18.41 2.02 9.73
C GLN A 182 17.56 2.52 10.90
N ARG A 183 17.56 3.82 11.17
CA ARG A 183 16.70 4.43 12.20
C ARG A 183 15.22 4.24 11.89
N ALA A 184 14.83 4.45 10.63
CA ALA A 184 13.44 4.24 10.20
C ALA A 184 12.98 2.78 10.41
N LEU A 185 13.81 1.80 10.01
CA LEU A 185 13.49 0.39 10.25
C LEU A 185 13.42 0.04 11.75
N ALA A 186 14.34 0.56 12.56
CA ALA A 186 14.32 0.34 14.00
C ALA A 186 13.07 0.95 14.67
N LEU A 187 12.70 2.20 14.30
CA LEU A 187 11.48 2.86 14.77
C LEU A 187 10.21 2.08 14.38
N LEU A 188 10.19 1.53 13.16
CA LEU A 188 9.12 0.65 12.72
C LEU A 188 9.02 -0.58 13.63
N GLN A 189 10.11 -1.33 13.74
CA GLN A 189 10.14 -2.63 14.43
C GLN A 189 9.84 -2.51 15.93
N LEU A 190 10.42 -1.51 16.59
CA LEU A 190 10.37 -1.39 18.05
C LEU A 190 9.09 -0.69 18.54
N HIS A 191 8.54 0.25 17.75
CA HIS A 191 7.46 1.12 18.22
C HIS A 191 6.22 1.14 17.30
N CYS A 192 6.40 1.27 15.98
CA CYS A 192 5.27 1.59 15.09
C CYS A 192 4.48 0.37 14.59
N LEU A 193 5.04 -0.85 14.66
CA LEU A 193 4.31 -2.07 14.28
C LEU A 193 3.13 -2.39 15.22
N LYS A 194 3.27 -2.07 16.52
CA LYS A 194 2.25 -2.33 17.54
C LYS A 194 1.13 -1.30 17.53
N THR A 195 1.32 -0.21 16.81
CA THR A 195 0.46 0.98 16.85
C THR A 195 0.26 1.50 15.42
N PRO A 196 -0.64 0.87 14.65
CA PRO A 196 -0.99 1.32 13.32
C PRO A 196 -1.35 2.80 13.34
N HIS A 197 -0.80 3.54 12.38
CA HIS A 197 -1.00 4.99 12.29
C HIS A 197 -0.80 5.43 10.85
N VAL A 198 -1.55 6.44 10.41
CA VAL A 198 -1.49 6.94 9.01
C VAL A 198 -0.09 7.39 8.61
N LEU A 199 0.65 8.05 9.51
CA LEU A 199 2.04 8.45 9.24
C LEU A 199 2.98 7.25 9.11
N THR A 200 2.73 6.13 9.80
CA THR A 200 3.49 4.89 9.61
C THR A 200 3.27 4.36 8.20
N VAL A 201 2.01 4.29 7.76
CA VAL A 201 1.64 3.91 6.39
C VAL A 201 2.39 4.74 5.36
N ILE A 202 2.35 6.08 5.50
CA ILE A 202 3.02 7.01 4.59
C ILE A 202 4.53 6.81 4.57
N SER A 203 5.14 6.71 5.75
CA SER A 203 6.58 6.51 5.90
C SER A 203 7.07 5.25 5.18
N LEU A 204 6.32 4.15 5.31
CA LEU A 204 6.74 2.85 4.79
C LEU A 204 6.72 2.78 3.26
N PHE A 205 5.71 3.34 2.60
CA PHE A 205 5.73 3.36 1.14
C PHE A 205 6.76 4.38 0.61
N ILE A 206 7.03 5.50 1.32
CA ILE A 206 8.17 6.38 0.98
C ILE A 206 9.48 5.58 1.05
N LEU A 207 9.74 4.87 2.15
CA LEU A 207 10.93 4.02 2.25
C LEU A 207 10.99 3.00 1.11
N GLY A 208 9.87 2.32 0.85
CA GLY A 208 9.73 1.32 -0.20
C GLY A 208 10.10 1.83 -1.59
N LEU A 209 9.63 3.03 -1.97
CA LEU A 209 9.94 3.65 -3.26
C LEU A 209 11.43 3.93 -3.46
N HIS A 210 12.20 4.05 -2.38
CA HIS A 210 13.61 4.48 -2.42
C HIS A 210 14.62 3.39 -2.05
N VAL A 211 14.15 2.23 -1.60
CA VAL A 211 14.99 1.07 -1.34
C VAL A 211 15.33 0.40 -2.66
N ARG A 212 16.63 0.22 -2.93
CA ARG A 212 17.12 -0.44 -4.15
C ARG A 212 16.85 -1.96 -4.18
N MET A 213 16.50 -2.54 -3.04
CA MET A 213 16.23 -3.97 -2.89
C MET A 213 14.75 -4.28 -3.18
N THR A 214 14.50 -4.88 -4.35
CA THR A 214 13.17 -5.19 -4.89
C THR A 214 12.30 -6.05 -3.96
N GLY A 215 12.91 -6.98 -3.21
CA GLY A 215 12.20 -7.80 -2.23
C GLY A 215 11.73 -7.03 -1.00
N THR A 216 12.51 -6.03 -0.56
CA THR A 216 12.21 -5.27 0.66
C THR A 216 10.98 -4.40 0.49
N VAL A 217 10.84 -3.70 -0.65
CA VAL A 217 9.66 -2.87 -0.91
C VAL A 217 8.37 -3.68 -0.90
N TRP A 218 8.37 -4.89 -1.47
CA TRP A 218 7.18 -5.74 -1.47
C TRP A 218 6.78 -6.19 -0.05
N ILE A 219 7.74 -6.50 0.82
CA ILE A 219 7.47 -6.83 2.23
C ILE A 219 6.93 -5.62 3.00
N LEU A 220 7.53 -4.44 2.81
CA LEU A 220 7.03 -3.20 3.41
C LEU A 220 5.60 -2.91 2.96
N ASN A 221 5.30 -3.09 1.67
CA ASN A 221 3.93 -2.96 1.15
C ASN A 221 2.97 -3.97 1.78
N GLY A 222 3.43 -5.20 2.04
CA GLY A 222 2.66 -6.18 2.80
C GLY A 222 2.26 -5.67 4.19
N ILE A 223 3.20 -5.07 4.94
CA ILE A 223 2.93 -4.46 6.25
C ILE A 223 1.92 -3.31 6.10
N VAL A 224 2.15 -2.42 5.13
CA VAL A 224 1.28 -1.26 4.87
C VAL A 224 -0.14 -1.69 4.54
N SER A 225 -0.32 -2.74 3.74
CA SER A 225 -1.64 -3.25 3.38
C SER A 225 -2.45 -3.63 4.62
N LYS A 226 -1.83 -4.32 5.59
CA LYS A 226 -2.48 -4.71 6.84
C LYS A 226 -2.83 -3.49 7.69
N MET A 227 -1.93 -2.52 7.79
CA MET A 227 -2.21 -1.28 8.50
C MET A 227 -3.35 -0.47 7.86
N ILE A 228 -3.44 -0.42 6.52
CA ILE A 228 -4.54 0.27 5.83
C ILE A 228 -5.89 -0.38 6.10
N TYR A 229 -5.95 -1.71 6.11
CA TYR A 229 -7.18 -2.42 6.45
C TYR A 229 -7.56 -2.20 7.92
N GLU A 230 -6.59 -2.32 8.83
CA GLU A 230 -6.80 -2.10 10.26
C GLU A 230 -7.25 -0.67 10.59
N LEU A 231 -6.68 0.34 9.93
CA LEU A 231 -7.04 1.74 10.10
C LEU A 231 -8.33 2.16 9.35
N GLY A 232 -8.97 1.22 8.63
CA GLY A 232 -10.13 1.52 7.79
C GLY A 232 -9.83 2.54 6.68
N LEU A 233 -8.57 2.70 6.26
CA LEU A 233 -8.17 3.68 5.22
C LEU A 233 -8.72 3.32 3.83
N HIS A 234 -9.20 2.10 3.67
CA HIS A 234 -9.85 1.59 2.45
C HIS A 234 -11.36 1.90 2.39
N ARG A 235 -11.91 2.57 3.41
CA ARG A 235 -13.34 2.88 3.57
C ARG A 235 -13.61 4.37 3.48
N LYS A 236 -14.78 4.73 2.98
CA LYS A 236 -15.26 6.11 2.98
C LYS A 236 -15.57 6.59 4.39
N VAL A 237 -15.16 7.81 4.71
CA VAL A 237 -15.52 8.46 5.98
C VAL A 237 -16.93 9.07 5.85
N LYS A 238 -17.94 8.44 6.48
CA LYS A 238 -19.31 8.99 6.55
C LYS A 238 -19.50 10.00 7.70
N ASN A 239 -18.63 9.98 8.72
CA ASN A 239 -18.74 10.84 9.88
C ASN A 239 -18.34 12.31 9.56
N ASN A 240 -19.23 13.25 9.86
CA ASN A 240 -19.05 14.69 9.64
C ASN A 240 -18.25 15.40 10.74
N GLN A 241 -17.93 14.71 11.85
CA GLN A 241 -17.16 15.26 12.96
C GLN A 241 -15.65 15.26 12.70
N ILE A 242 -15.18 14.51 11.69
CA ILE A 242 -13.76 14.48 11.31
C ILE A 242 -13.44 15.71 10.45
N SER A 243 -12.34 16.39 10.78
CA SER A 243 -11.87 17.54 10.00
C SER A 243 -11.49 17.14 8.57
N GLU A 244 -11.68 18.07 7.64
CA GLU A 244 -11.35 17.84 6.23
C GLU A 244 -9.87 17.52 6.02
N GLU A 245 -8.97 18.16 6.79
CA GLU A 245 -7.53 17.89 6.76
C GLU A 245 -7.20 16.43 7.12
N VAL A 246 -7.95 15.83 8.05
CA VAL A 246 -7.76 14.43 8.45
C VAL A 246 -8.33 13.49 7.39
N LYS A 247 -9.50 13.79 6.82
CA LYS A 247 -10.08 13.00 5.72
C LYS A 247 -9.14 12.96 4.52
N GLU A 248 -8.64 14.13 4.13
CA GLU A 248 -7.70 14.25 3.01
C GLU A 248 -6.40 13.48 3.25
N LEU A 249 -5.82 13.54 4.45
CA LEU A 249 -4.61 12.78 4.79
C LEU A 249 -4.84 11.26 4.71
N ARG A 250 -6.04 10.79 5.10
CA ARG A 250 -6.42 9.38 5.01
C ARG A 250 -6.51 8.92 3.55
N ASP A 251 -7.21 9.69 2.72
CA ASP A 251 -7.38 9.39 1.30
C ASP A 251 -6.04 9.44 0.56
N MET A 252 -5.20 10.45 0.84
CA MET A 252 -3.85 10.55 0.30
C MET A 252 -2.96 9.37 0.70
N ALA A 253 -3.07 8.89 1.94
CA ALA A 253 -2.33 7.71 2.39
C ALA A 253 -2.75 6.44 1.65
N PHE A 254 -4.07 6.24 1.47
CA PHE A 254 -4.60 5.10 0.72
C PHE A 254 -4.16 5.15 -0.74
N TRP A 255 -4.40 6.26 -1.44
CA TRP A 255 -4.07 6.40 -2.85
C TRP A 255 -2.55 6.41 -3.11
N GLY A 256 -1.76 6.97 -2.19
CA GLY A 256 -0.29 6.89 -2.24
C GLY A 256 0.22 5.46 -2.14
N PHE A 257 -0.34 4.67 -1.21
CA PHE A 257 -0.02 3.26 -1.13
C PHE A 257 -0.54 2.47 -2.34
N PHE A 258 -1.76 2.72 -2.80
CA PHE A 258 -2.33 2.07 -4.00
C PHE A 258 -1.41 2.24 -5.21
N ALA A 259 -0.85 3.43 -5.41
CA ALA A 259 0.11 3.69 -6.47
C ALA A 259 1.40 2.90 -6.30
N SER A 260 2.01 2.95 -5.11
CA SER A 260 3.24 2.19 -4.82
C SER A 260 3.04 0.68 -5.02
N GLU A 261 1.95 0.13 -4.49
CA GLU A 261 1.60 -1.28 -4.61
C GLU A 261 1.32 -1.68 -6.07
N THR A 262 0.66 -0.81 -6.82
CA THR A 262 0.44 -1.02 -8.25
C THR A 262 1.77 -1.04 -9.01
N TRP A 263 2.69 -0.13 -8.74
CA TRP A 263 4.02 -0.15 -9.38
C TRP A 263 4.83 -1.40 -9.01
N VAL A 264 4.93 -1.72 -7.73
CA VAL A 264 5.72 -2.87 -7.23
C VAL A 264 5.20 -4.18 -7.79
N SER A 265 3.88 -4.40 -7.74
CA SER A 265 3.26 -5.61 -8.29
C SER A 265 3.49 -5.71 -9.80
N ALA A 266 3.63 -4.58 -10.52
CA ALA A 266 3.76 -4.57 -11.97
C ALA A 266 5.20 -4.83 -12.40
N CYS A 267 6.15 -4.12 -11.80
CA CYS A 267 7.57 -4.25 -12.11
C CYS A 267 8.11 -5.64 -11.78
N TYR A 268 7.57 -6.29 -10.74
CA TYR A 268 8.07 -7.59 -10.25
C TYR A 268 7.12 -8.76 -10.48
N GLY A 269 6.00 -8.55 -11.18
CA GLY A 269 4.99 -9.59 -11.44
C GLY A 269 4.38 -10.22 -10.18
N ARG A 270 4.43 -9.52 -9.05
CA ARG A 270 3.89 -10.00 -7.76
C ARG A 270 2.37 -9.81 -7.72
N PRO A 271 1.61 -10.66 -7.03
CA PRO A 271 0.20 -10.37 -6.75
C PRO A 271 0.06 -9.08 -5.95
N SER A 272 -0.98 -8.30 -6.25
CA SER A 272 -1.31 -7.11 -5.46
C SER A 272 -1.98 -7.48 -4.15
N ALA A 273 -1.62 -6.78 -3.07
CA ALA A 273 -2.25 -6.89 -1.75
C ALA A 273 -3.61 -6.14 -1.66
N ILE A 274 -3.93 -5.31 -2.66
CA ILE A 274 -5.18 -4.55 -2.70
C ILE A 274 -6.15 -5.20 -3.69
N ASP A 275 -7.35 -5.51 -3.21
CA ASP A 275 -8.51 -5.74 -4.08
C ASP A 275 -9.43 -4.53 -4.03
N GLU A 276 -9.37 -3.72 -5.08
CA GLU A 276 -10.15 -2.49 -5.18
C GLU A 276 -11.66 -2.73 -5.06
N SER A 277 -12.15 -3.93 -5.40
CA SER A 277 -13.58 -4.28 -5.25
C SER A 277 -14.06 -4.32 -3.80
N THR A 278 -13.13 -4.35 -2.84
CA THR A 278 -13.42 -4.33 -1.40
C THR A 278 -13.19 -2.95 -0.78
N CYS A 279 -12.86 -1.95 -1.59
CA CYS A 279 -12.56 -0.58 -1.16
C CYS A 279 -13.63 0.41 -1.65
N ASP A 280 -13.97 1.40 -0.84
CA ASP A 280 -14.95 2.46 -1.14
C ASP A 280 -14.41 3.87 -0.88
N VAL A 281 -13.08 4.02 -0.79
CA VAL A 281 -12.41 5.33 -0.63
C VAL A 281 -12.78 6.27 -1.79
N ASP A 282 -13.15 7.50 -1.44
CA ASP A 282 -13.40 8.52 -2.45
C ASP A 282 -12.09 8.90 -3.17
N LEU A 283 -12.19 9.11 -4.47
CA LEU A 283 -11.09 9.74 -5.21
C LEU A 283 -11.08 11.23 -4.87
N LEU A 284 -9.88 11.80 -4.70
CA LEU A 284 -9.74 13.24 -4.45
C LEU A 284 -10.44 14.03 -5.58
N PRO A 285 -11.24 15.06 -5.23
CA PRO A 285 -11.98 15.83 -6.22
C PRO A 285 -11.03 16.61 -7.14
N ILE A 286 -11.37 16.67 -8.43
CA ILE A 286 -10.67 17.53 -9.40
C ILE A 286 -11.11 18.98 -9.14
N PRO A 287 -10.19 19.90 -8.79
CA PRO A 287 -10.51 21.30 -8.58
C PRO A 287 -11.13 21.93 -9.84
N PRO A 288 -12.15 22.79 -9.71
CA PRO A 288 -12.89 23.33 -10.85
C PRO A 288 -12.17 24.46 -11.62
N ASP A 289 -10.97 24.87 -11.19
CA ASP A 289 -10.35 26.12 -11.68
C ASP A 289 -9.98 26.10 -13.17
N GLN A 290 -10.32 27.19 -13.86
CA GLN A 290 -10.11 27.34 -15.32
C GLN A 290 -8.64 27.56 -15.70
N ILE A 291 -7.81 28.07 -14.78
CA ILE A 291 -6.36 28.23 -14.95
C ILE A 291 -5.69 27.74 -13.66
N PRO A 292 -5.38 26.44 -13.57
CA PRO A 292 -4.78 25.88 -12.36
C PRO A 292 -3.34 26.39 -12.20
N ASP A 293 -3.00 26.77 -10.97
CA ASP A 293 -1.61 27.00 -10.55
C ASP A 293 -0.79 25.69 -10.59
N GLU A 294 0.51 25.75 -10.31
CA GLU A 294 1.37 24.57 -10.38
C GLU A 294 0.94 23.45 -9.41
N GLU A 295 0.56 23.82 -8.18
CA GLU A 295 0.10 22.86 -7.15
C GLU A 295 -1.20 22.17 -7.58
N THR A 296 -2.16 22.94 -8.10
CA THR A 296 -3.42 22.42 -8.63
C THR A 296 -3.19 21.52 -9.84
N ARG A 297 -2.25 21.87 -10.73
CA ARG A 297 -1.87 21.00 -11.87
C ARG A 297 -1.29 19.68 -11.40
N LEU A 298 -0.42 19.69 -10.37
CA LEU A 298 0.14 18.47 -9.80
C LEU A 298 -0.94 17.59 -9.17
N HIS A 299 -1.89 18.20 -8.44
CA HIS A 299 -3.03 17.49 -7.86
C HIS A 299 -3.93 16.85 -8.94
N ILE A 300 -4.26 17.59 -10.00
CA ILE A 300 -5.01 17.06 -11.15
C ILE A 300 -4.24 15.92 -11.83
N ALA A 301 -2.94 16.10 -12.08
CA ALA A 301 -2.10 15.08 -12.68
C ALA A 301 -2.06 13.81 -11.82
N TRP A 302 -2.00 13.95 -10.49
CA TRP A 302 -2.03 12.84 -9.55
C TRP A 302 -3.35 12.07 -9.60
N ILE A 303 -4.50 12.76 -9.59
CA ILE A 303 -5.82 12.11 -9.71
C ILE A 303 -5.92 11.32 -11.03
N LEU A 304 -5.47 11.92 -12.13
CA LEU A 304 -5.45 11.25 -13.44
C LEU A 304 -4.46 10.07 -13.45
N HIS A 305 -3.33 10.18 -12.76
CA HIS A 305 -2.37 9.09 -12.59
C HIS A 305 -2.97 7.91 -11.80
N ILE A 306 -3.69 8.18 -10.71
CA ILE A 306 -4.42 7.16 -9.96
C ILE A 306 -5.45 6.45 -10.84
N ASN A 307 -6.23 7.19 -11.63
CA ASN A 307 -7.17 6.58 -12.57
C ASN A 307 -6.48 5.68 -13.61
N LEU A 308 -5.31 6.08 -14.11
CA LEU A 308 -4.50 5.23 -14.98
C LEU A 308 -4.04 3.96 -14.25
N LEU A 309 -3.56 4.09 -13.01
CA LEU A 309 -3.10 2.96 -12.20
C LEU A 309 -4.23 1.97 -11.91
N ARG A 310 -5.48 2.43 -11.73
CA ARG A 310 -6.66 1.56 -11.60
C ARG A 310 -6.89 0.73 -12.87
N ILE A 311 -6.83 1.36 -14.05
CA ILE A 311 -6.92 0.66 -15.34
C ILE A 311 -5.80 -0.37 -15.46
N PHE A 312 -4.57 0.03 -15.10
CA PHE A 312 -3.40 -0.83 -15.14
C PHE A 312 -3.52 -2.03 -14.18
N ALA A 313 -4.05 -1.82 -12.97
CA ALA A 313 -4.33 -2.89 -12.02
C ALA A 313 -5.35 -3.90 -12.59
N GLN A 314 -6.39 -3.44 -13.28
CA GLN A 314 -7.35 -4.32 -13.96
C GLN A 314 -6.73 -5.12 -15.10
N VAL A 315 -5.88 -4.49 -15.94
CA VAL A 315 -5.13 -5.18 -16.99
C VAL A 315 -4.28 -6.31 -16.39
N ARG A 316 -3.58 -6.06 -15.28
CA ARG A 316 -2.78 -7.11 -14.62
C ARG A 316 -3.63 -8.23 -14.04
N LYS A 317 -4.76 -7.91 -13.39
CA LYS A 317 -5.69 -8.93 -12.87
C LYS A 317 -6.15 -9.85 -14.00
N TYR A 318 -6.41 -9.27 -15.16
CA TYR A 318 -6.72 -10.00 -16.39
C TYR A 318 -5.53 -10.84 -16.90
N LEU A 319 -4.32 -10.29 -16.97
CA LEU A 319 -3.10 -11.03 -17.39
C LEU A 319 -2.76 -12.21 -16.45
N HIS A 320 -2.86 -12.02 -15.13
CA HIS A 320 -2.65 -13.09 -14.16
C HIS A 320 -3.75 -14.16 -14.20
N GLY A 321 -4.99 -13.74 -14.51
CA GLY A 321 -6.13 -14.64 -14.72
C GLY A 321 -6.18 -15.27 -16.11
N TRP A 322 -5.27 -14.89 -17.03
CA TRP A 322 -5.36 -15.21 -18.46
C TRP A 322 -5.51 -16.70 -18.74
N SER A 323 -4.73 -17.54 -18.06
CA SER A 323 -4.79 -19.00 -18.24
C SER A 323 -6.18 -19.59 -18.00
N LYS A 324 -7.05 -18.91 -17.24
CA LYS A 324 -8.42 -19.33 -16.94
C LYS A 324 -9.46 -18.80 -17.96
N ILE A 325 -9.09 -17.82 -18.78
CA ILE A 325 -10.02 -17.05 -19.63
C ILE A 325 -9.67 -17.21 -21.13
N ALA A 326 -8.45 -17.66 -21.44
CA ALA A 326 -7.96 -17.83 -22.80
C ALA A 326 -8.90 -18.66 -23.69
N GLY A 327 -9.19 -18.16 -24.89
CA GLY A 327 -10.02 -18.81 -25.90
C GLY A 327 -11.54 -18.67 -25.67
N SER A 328 -11.97 -17.80 -24.75
CA SER A 328 -13.39 -17.57 -24.46
C SER A 328 -13.86 -16.20 -24.97
N ASN A 329 -15.16 -16.05 -25.27
CA ASN A 329 -15.75 -14.73 -25.59
C ASN A 329 -15.60 -13.71 -24.44
N ARG A 330 -15.33 -14.16 -23.21
CA ARG A 330 -15.02 -13.28 -22.06
C ARG A 330 -13.66 -12.59 -22.24
N GLU A 331 -12.72 -13.21 -22.94
CA GLU A 331 -11.41 -12.64 -23.27
C GLU A 331 -11.55 -11.38 -24.13
N GLU A 332 -12.22 -11.51 -25.28
CA GLU A 332 -12.36 -10.43 -26.26
C GLU A 332 -13.15 -9.24 -25.68
N ASN A 333 -14.23 -9.52 -24.95
CA ASN A 333 -15.02 -8.48 -24.31
C ASN A 333 -14.23 -7.72 -23.23
N GLN A 334 -13.43 -8.42 -22.42
CA GLN A 334 -12.63 -7.78 -21.38
C GLN A 334 -11.51 -6.92 -21.98
N PHE A 335 -10.85 -7.40 -23.03
CA PHE A 335 -9.83 -6.63 -23.74
C PHE A 335 -10.40 -5.34 -24.33
N ARG A 336 -11.51 -5.44 -25.08
CA ARG A 336 -12.20 -4.27 -25.67
C ARG A 336 -12.66 -3.27 -24.60
N PHE A 337 -13.13 -3.76 -23.46
CA PHE A 337 -13.51 -2.91 -22.33
C PHE A 337 -12.32 -2.13 -21.75
N LEU A 338 -11.19 -2.80 -21.53
CA LEU A 338 -9.97 -2.17 -21.01
C LEU A 338 -9.40 -1.15 -22.00
N ASP A 339 -9.38 -1.49 -23.29
CA ASP A 339 -8.94 -0.59 -24.37
C ASP A 339 -9.83 0.66 -24.45
N ALA A 340 -11.15 0.50 -24.44
CA ALA A 340 -12.09 1.62 -24.42
C ALA A 340 -11.94 2.49 -23.15
N THR A 341 -11.67 1.88 -22.00
CA THR A 341 -11.48 2.59 -20.73
C THR A 341 -10.19 3.41 -20.75
N LEU A 342 -9.09 2.83 -21.25
CA LEU A 342 -7.82 3.54 -21.44
C LEU A 342 -7.97 4.69 -22.45
N GLY A 343 -8.64 4.44 -23.57
CA GLY A 343 -8.96 5.48 -24.56
C GLY A 343 -9.77 6.62 -23.94
N ARG A 344 -10.82 6.32 -23.17
CA ARG A 344 -11.61 7.34 -22.46
C ARG A 344 -10.75 8.16 -21.50
N TRP A 345 -9.91 7.50 -20.70
CA TRP A 345 -8.96 8.19 -19.81
C TRP A 345 -8.06 9.15 -20.59
N PHE A 346 -7.48 8.70 -21.71
CA PHE A 346 -6.62 9.53 -22.55
C PHE A 346 -7.33 10.77 -23.08
N TYR A 347 -8.59 10.64 -23.53
CA TYR A 347 -9.36 11.78 -24.02
C TYR A 347 -9.75 12.78 -22.92
N THR A 348 -9.86 12.33 -21.66
CA THR A 348 -10.13 13.21 -20.50
C THR A 348 -8.93 14.02 -20.02
N LEU A 349 -7.72 13.72 -20.52
CA LEU A 349 -6.52 14.47 -20.12
C LEU A 349 -6.66 15.96 -20.53
N PRO A 350 -6.26 16.90 -19.67
CA PRO A 350 -6.05 18.29 -20.07
C PRO A 350 -5.02 18.42 -21.18
N HIS A 351 -5.12 19.46 -22.02
CA HIS A 351 -4.19 19.65 -23.15
C HIS A 351 -2.71 19.64 -22.73
N TRP A 352 -2.38 20.19 -21.56
CA TRP A 352 -1.03 20.24 -21.00
C TRP A 352 -0.52 18.88 -20.46
N LEU A 353 -1.36 17.85 -20.43
CA LEU A 353 -0.99 16.44 -20.15
C LEU A 353 -1.13 15.54 -21.38
N LYS A 354 -1.69 16.04 -22.50
CA LYS A 354 -1.78 15.26 -23.74
C LYS A 354 -0.42 15.26 -24.42
N PHE A 355 0.04 14.08 -24.83
CA PHE A 355 1.22 13.95 -25.68
C PHE A 355 0.88 14.54 -27.07
N GLU A 356 1.69 15.50 -27.55
CA GLU A 356 1.53 16.03 -28.91
C GLU A 356 2.01 15.03 -29.97
N GLU A 357 2.98 14.16 -29.65
CA GLU A 357 3.43 13.02 -30.46
C GLU A 357 4.00 11.93 -29.55
N MET A 358 3.73 10.64 -29.85
CA MET A 358 4.52 9.53 -29.30
C MET A 358 5.90 9.59 -29.97
N ALA A 359 6.83 10.35 -29.40
CA ALA A 359 8.19 10.45 -29.93
C ALA A 359 8.82 9.04 -29.93
N GLN A 360 8.92 8.45 -31.11
CA GLN A 360 9.68 7.23 -31.32
C GLN A 360 11.16 7.63 -31.34
N ASP A 361 11.98 7.06 -30.46
CA ASP A 361 13.45 7.03 -30.67
C ASP A 361 13.71 6.44 -32.07
N PRO A 362 14.80 6.77 -32.80
CA PRO A 362 15.13 6.13 -34.08
C PRO A 362 15.27 4.59 -34.02
N ARG A 363 15.19 4.00 -32.82
CA ARG A 363 15.17 2.56 -32.53
C ARG A 363 13.78 1.99 -32.19
N GLY A 364 12.71 2.79 -32.25
CA GLY A 364 11.32 2.33 -32.08
C GLY A 364 10.89 2.01 -30.64
N SER A 365 11.65 2.41 -29.61
CA SER A 365 11.17 2.34 -28.22
C SER A 365 10.38 3.59 -27.84
N LEU A 366 9.20 3.37 -27.24
CA LEU A 366 8.34 4.40 -26.69
C LEU A 366 8.98 4.99 -25.43
N LEU A 367 9.62 6.15 -25.56
CA LEU A 367 10.06 6.98 -24.43
C LEU A 367 8.97 8.03 -24.18
N GLY A 368 8.18 7.84 -23.12
CA GLY A 368 7.11 8.77 -22.77
C GLY A 368 6.13 8.27 -21.72
N ALA A 369 6.55 7.40 -20.80
CA ALA A 369 5.75 7.10 -19.63
C ALA A 369 6.08 8.13 -18.54
N ILE A 370 5.25 9.16 -18.43
CA ILE A 370 5.08 10.05 -17.26
C ILE A 370 6.39 10.45 -16.56
N GLY A 371 6.97 11.57 -17.01
CA GLY A 371 8.19 12.15 -16.43
C GLY A 371 9.19 12.42 -17.54
N GLY A 372 9.68 13.65 -17.62
CA GLY A 372 10.82 13.98 -18.47
C GLY A 372 11.99 13.05 -18.20
N ASP A 373 12.88 12.92 -19.18
CA ASP A 373 14.11 12.12 -19.20
C ASP A 373 14.29 11.24 -17.97
N LEU A 374 13.65 10.07 -18.00
CA LEU A 374 14.05 8.95 -17.16
C LEU A 374 15.47 8.56 -17.61
N GLU A 375 16.48 9.25 -17.08
CA GLU A 375 17.79 8.64 -16.94
C GLU A 375 17.58 7.42 -16.04
N ILE A 376 17.37 6.27 -16.68
CA ILE A 376 17.47 4.96 -16.06
C ILE A 376 18.93 4.81 -15.66
N LEU A 377 19.29 5.36 -14.51
CA LEU A 377 20.52 5.06 -13.81
C LEU A 377 20.36 3.66 -13.21
N LEU A 378 20.70 2.65 -14.01
CA LEU A 378 21.03 1.30 -13.57
C LEU A 378 22.18 1.33 -12.55
#